data_AF-A2HLQ5-F1
#
_entry.id   AF-A2HLQ5-F1
#
_cell.length_a   1.000
_cell.length_b   1.000
_cell.length_c   1.000
_cell.angle_alpha   90.00
_cell.angle_beta   90.00
_cell.angle_gamma   90.00
#
_symmetry.space_group_name_H-M   'P 1'
#
loop_
_entity.id
_entity.type
_entity.pdbx_description
1 polymer ?
#
loop_
_entity_poly.entity_id
_entity_poly.type
_entity_poly.pdbx_seq_one_letter_code
_entity_poly.pdbx_strand_id
1 'polypeptide(L)'
;MLATTAPNSLVMNPTSMLVEMKSFIPSSYTFETKIQKIKQELLTSTLDCCAKDETNEQYLYEMQDIIDHLPKLPEIQQQKLTIPEFDEIEVRLTDSVEIKKFIRKVNYEFLGFHCNHKVIDIYKSEEFKTYDNFVSLVAECVWQIRDKDRRGKVWNQQIKPATFELKKTIYALVILAGQISEYNAKMNSQCSKCKAATRKYNYSVKEIERMRKDHTDLKKEVEKPAEDKMDMLTFLNKNYPTANDFLLSDVKKKYKETFGIVKIFDILREEIEATKLFKVMNHHNIYHVKRL
;
A
#
# COMPACT_ATOMS: atom_id res chain seq x y z
N MET A 1 9.95 22.04 6.72
CA MET A 1 8.93 22.23 5.66
C MET A 1 7.61 21.71 6.19
N LEU A 2 6.61 22.59 6.29
CA LEU A 2 5.26 22.24 6.70
C LEU A 2 4.61 21.44 5.56
N ALA A 3 4.45 20.13 5.75
CA ALA A 3 3.71 19.29 4.82
C ALA A 3 2.22 19.66 4.93
N THR A 4 1.69 20.31 3.91
CA THR A 4 0.26 20.51 3.71
C THR A 4 -0.38 19.15 3.45
N THR A 5 -0.86 18.48 4.50
CA THR A 5 -1.75 17.31 4.35
C THR A 5 -3.09 17.80 3.82
N ALA A 6 -3.33 17.59 2.53
CA ALA A 6 -4.68 17.64 1.95
C ALA A 6 -5.62 16.73 2.76
N PRO A 7 -6.91 17.09 2.93
CA PRO A 7 -7.82 16.31 3.75
C PRO A 7 -7.94 14.89 3.18
N ASN A 8 -7.50 13.90 3.96
CA ASN A 8 -7.42 12.47 3.60
C ASN A 8 -8.79 11.76 3.47
N SER A 9 -9.88 12.51 3.31
CA SER A 9 -11.24 11.97 3.17
C SER A 9 -11.87 12.51 1.90
N LEU A 10 -12.02 11.66 0.89
CA LEU A 10 -12.95 11.92 -0.19
C LEU A 10 -14.32 11.45 0.31
N VAL A 11 -15.13 12.41 0.77
CA VAL A 11 -16.54 12.15 1.05
C VAL A 11 -17.24 12.15 -0.29
N MET A 12 -17.71 10.99 -0.73
CA MET A 12 -18.38 10.85 -2.02
C MET A 12 -19.89 10.77 -1.83
N ASN A 13 -20.57 11.74 -2.46
CA ASN A 13 -21.98 11.78 -2.81
C ASN A 13 -22.42 10.61 -3.71
N PRO A 14 -23.09 9.51 -3.29
CA PRO A 14 -23.54 8.50 -4.26
C PRO A 14 -24.46 9.08 -5.35
N THR A 15 -25.23 10.10 -4.99
CA THR A 15 -26.11 10.87 -5.89
C THR A 15 -25.32 11.81 -6.81
N SER A 16 -24.20 12.39 -6.34
CA SER A 16 -23.33 13.22 -7.19
C SER A 16 -22.51 12.38 -8.18
N MET A 17 -22.16 11.14 -7.85
CA MET A 17 -21.46 10.25 -8.79
C MET A 17 -22.34 9.74 -9.93
N LEU A 18 -23.66 9.65 -9.75
CA LEU A 18 -24.60 9.41 -10.87
C LEU A 18 -24.53 10.53 -11.92
N VAL A 19 -24.25 11.75 -11.47
CA VAL A 19 -24.04 12.93 -12.34
C VAL A 19 -22.65 12.87 -13.00
N GLU A 20 -21.62 12.44 -12.28
CA GLU A 20 -20.22 12.46 -12.75
C GLU A 20 -19.81 11.26 -13.64
N MET A 21 -20.37 10.05 -13.42
CA MET A 21 -19.97 8.79 -14.10
C MET A 21 -20.26 8.76 -15.61
N LYS A 22 -20.96 9.77 -16.16
CA LYS A 22 -21.26 9.86 -17.60
C LYS A 22 -20.82 11.19 -18.23
N SER A 23 -19.81 11.84 -17.65
CA SER A 23 -19.20 13.07 -18.19
C SER A 23 -18.42 12.91 -19.51
N PHE A 24 -18.36 11.72 -20.10
CA PHE A 24 -18.04 11.58 -21.53
C PHE A 24 -19.26 11.99 -22.37
N ILE A 25 -19.46 13.29 -22.49
CA ILE A 25 -20.48 13.89 -23.36
C ILE A 25 -19.93 13.85 -24.80
N PRO A 26 -20.47 13.00 -25.71
CA PRO A 26 -20.15 13.11 -27.12
C PRO A 26 -20.71 14.45 -27.61
N SER A 27 -20.00 15.10 -28.53
CA SER A 27 -20.34 16.42 -29.11
C SER A 27 -21.63 16.44 -29.95
N SER A 28 -22.51 15.44 -29.84
CA SER A 28 -23.78 15.34 -30.56
C SER A 28 -24.97 15.44 -29.59
N TYR A 29 -25.89 16.35 -29.90
CA TYR A 29 -27.11 16.61 -29.12
C TYR A 29 -28.15 15.50 -29.33
N THR A 30 -27.93 14.31 -28.77
CA THR A 30 -28.84 13.16 -28.87
C THR A 30 -29.86 13.13 -27.74
N PHE A 31 -30.94 12.34 -27.89
CA PHE A 31 -31.97 12.13 -26.86
C PHE A 31 -31.36 11.75 -25.51
N GLU A 32 -30.33 10.90 -25.51
CA GLU A 32 -29.61 10.44 -24.32
C GLU A 32 -28.97 11.60 -23.55
N THR A 33 -28.39 12.60 -24.24
CA THR A 33 -27.79 13.78 -23.58
C THR A 33 -28.83 14.62 -22.86
N LYS A 34 -30.04 14.74 -23.42
CA LYS A 34 -31.16 15.45 -22.76
C LYS A 34 -31.63 14.70 -21.53
N ILE A 35 -31.78 13.38 -21.62
CA ILE A 35 -32.16 12.55 -20.48
C ILE A 35 -31.12 12.65 -19.37
N GLN A 36 -29.81 12.58 -19.67
CA GLN A 36 -28.77 12.74 -18.64
C GLN A 36 -28.85 14.12 -17.96
N LYS A 37 -29.08 15.20 -18.73
CA LYS A 37 -29.24 16.54 -18.16
C LYS A 37 -30.45 16.62 -17.22
N ILE A 38 -31.59 16.05 -17.62
CA ILE A 38 -32.79 16.01 -16.78
C ILE A 38 -32.55 15.17 -15.52
N LYS A 39 -31.85 14.04 -15.63
CA LYS A 39 -31.46 13.24 -14.45
C LYS A 39 -30.61 14.06 -13.48
N GLN A 40 -29.64 14.81 -13.98
CA GLN A 40 -28.84 15.71 -13.15
C GLN A 40 -29.73 16.75 -12.45
N GLU A 41 -30.59 17.44 -13.21
CA GLU A 41 -31.54 18.43 -12.67
C GLU A 41 -32.43 17.84 -11.55
N LEU A 42 -32.98 16.63 -11.76
CA LEU A 42 -33.79 15.91 -10.77
C LEU A 42 -33.00 15.59 -9.50
N LEU A 43 -31.79 15.03 -9.66
CA LEU A 43 -30.95 14.58 -8.55
C LEU A 43 -30.33 15.75 -7.75
N THR A 44 -30.21 16.93 -8.35
CA THR A 44 -29.76 18.16 -7.67
C THR A 44 -30.91 19.03 -7.19
N SER A 45 -32.17 18.60 -7.38
CA SER A 45 -33.37 19.37 -7.06
C SER A 45 -33.38 20.76 -7.72
N THR A 46 -32.88 20.86 -8.95
CA THR A 46 -32.82 22.09 -9.75
C THR A 46 -33.64 21.99 -11.04
N LEU A 47 -34.61 21.08 -11.08
CA LEU A 47 -35.50 20.93 -12.23
C LEU A 47 -36.35 22.19 -12.41
N ASP A 48 -36.33 22.74 -13.63
CA ASP A 48 -37.29 23.77 -14.02
C ASP A 48 -38.67 23.15 -14.25
N CYS A 49 -39.61 23.45 -13.35
CA CYS A 49 -40.99 22.96 -13.37
C CYS A 49 -41.96 23.87 -14.13
N CYS A 50 -41.51 25.00 -14.69
CA CYS A 50 -42.40 25.91 -15.40
C CYS A 50 -42.96 25.27 -16.68
N ALA A 51 -44.28 25.38 -16.89
CA ALA A 51 -44.94 24.94 -18.12
C ALA A 51 -45.94 25.98 -18.61
N LYS A 52 -46.36 25.89 -19.87
CA LYS A 52 -47.42 26.76 -20.41
C LYS A 52 -48.80 26.34 -19.91
N ASP A 53 -49.00 25.05 -19.72
CA ASP A 53 -50.22 24.47 -19.18
C ASP A 53 -50.06 24.16 -17.68
N GLU A 54 -51.02 24.60 -16.86
CA GLU A 54 -51.00 24.42 -15.40
C GLU A 54 -50.95 22.93 -14.99
N THR A 55 -51.58 22.03 -15.77
CA THR A 55 -51.57 20.59 -15.50
C THR A 55 -50.19 19.99 -15.75
N ASN A 56 -49.52 20.42 -16.83
CA ASN A 56 -48.15 19.99 -17.13
C ASN A 56 -47.16 20.51 -16.08
N GLU A 57 -47.33 21.74 -15.61
CA GLU A 57 -46.54 22.31 -14.52
C GLU A 57 -46.69 21.46 -13.25
N GLN A 58 -47.92 21.11 -12.87
CA GLN A 58 -48.17 20.23 -11.73
C GLN A 58 -47.49 18.87 -11.89
N TYR A 59 -47.51 18.26 -13.10
CA TYR A 59 -46.81 17.01 -13.32
C TYR A 59 -45.29 17.13 -13.20
N LEU A 60 -44.69 18.27 -13.58
CA LEU A 60 -43.26 18.48 -13.40
C LEU A 60 -42.89 18.55 -11.91
N TYR A 61 -43.70 19.24 -11.10
CA TYR A 61 -43.54 19.22 -9.64
C TYR A 61 -43.70 17.80 -9.06
N GLU A 62 -44.70 17.03 -9.50
CA GLU A 62 -44.85 15.63 -9.07
C GLU A 62 -43.60 14.79 -9.37
N MET A 63 -42.98 14.95 -10.55
CA MET A 63 -41.76 14.21 -10.89
C MET A 63 -40.58 14.57 -9.99
N GLN A 64 -40.42 15.86 -9.65
CA GLN A 64 -39.39 16.32 -8.73
C GLN A 64 -39.65 15.80 -7.31
N ASP A 65 -40.89 15.91 -6.83
CA ASP A 65 -41.30 15.43 -5.51
C ASP A 65 -41.03 13.93 -5.35
N ILE A 66 -41.34 13.12 -6.37
CA ILE A 66 -41.06 11.67 -6.33
C ILE A 66 -39.59 11.39 -6.02
N ILE A 67 -38.66 12.15 -6.60
CA ILE A 67 -37.21 11.97 -6.41
C ILE A 67 -36.76 12.54 -5.06
N ASP A 68 -37.23 13.73 -4.68
CA ASP A 68 -36.83 14.40 -3.43
C ASP A 68 -37.25 13.63 -2.18
N HIS A 69 -38.34 12.87 -2.27
CA HIS A 69 -38.87 12.04 -1.19
C HIS A 69 -38.28 10.62 -1.15
N LEU A 70 -37.36 10.27 -2.06
CA LEU A 70 -36.67 8.97 -1.98
C LEU A 70 -35.76 8.91 -0.73
N PRO A 71 -35.57 7.71 -0.14
CA PRO A 71 -34.59 7.51 0.92
C PRO A 71 -33.20 7.96 0.47
N LYS A 72 -32.58 8.86 1.23
CA LYS A 72 -31.22 9.34 0.95
C LYS A 72 -30.21 8.26 1.32
N LEU A 73 -29.26 8.02 0.42
CA LEU A 73 -28.15 7.12 0.70
C LEU A 73 -27.15 7.78 1.65
N PRO A 74 -26.56 7.02 2.58
CA PRO A 74 -25.46 7.52 3.40
C PRO A 74 -24.27 7.87 2.52
N GLU A 75 -23.49 8.86 2.94
CA GLU A 75 -22.26 9.24 2.25
C GLU A 75 -21.24 8.11 2.32
N ILE A 76 -20.58 7.83 1.19
CA ILE A 76 -19.48 6.87 1.19
C ILE A 76 -18.26 7.60 1.75
N GLN A 77 -17.80 7.16 2.92
CA GLN A 77 -16.59 7.66 3.56
C GLN A 77 -15.40 6.94 2.94
N GLN A 78 -14.92 7.41 1.78
CA GLN A 78 -13.66 6.92 1.23
C GLN A 78 -12.49 7.60 1.95
N GLN A 79 -11.90 6.93 2.93
CA GLN A 79 -10.48 7.18 3.20
C GLN A 79 -9.72 6.59 2.02
N LYS A 80 -9.12 7.46 1.19
CA LYS A 80 -8.25 7.03 0.11
C LYS A 80 -7.19 6.13 0.73
N LEU A 81 -7.29 4.82 0.51
CA LEU A 81 -6.34 3.85 1.06
C LEU A 81 -4.95 4.22 0.55
N THR A 82 -4.14 4.81 1.42
CA THR A 82 -2.77 5.17 1.08
C THR A 82 -1.99 3.87 0.96
N ILE A 83 -1.63 3.50 -0.27
CA ILE A 83 -0.64 2.43 -0.48
C ILE A 83 0.69 2.99 0.02
N PRO A 84 1.36 2.32 0.97
CA PRO A 84 2.66 2.79 1.44
C PRO A 84 3.66 2.71 0.29
N GLU A 85 4.28 3.84 -0.01
CA GLU A 85 5.48 3.90 -0.84
C GLU A 85 6.69 3.70 0.06
N PHE A 86 7.63 2.87 -0.38
CA PHE A 86 8.83 2.53 0.37
C PHE A 86 10.04 3.11 -0.33
N ASP A 87 10.90 3.79 0.43
CA ASP A 87 12.14 4.34 -0.08
C ASP A 87 13.18 3.23 -0.28
N GLU A 88 14.04 3.41 -1.29
CA GLU A 88 15.20 2.54 -1.47
C GLU A 88 16.17 2.70 -0.30
N ILE A 89 16.56 1.58 0.31
CA ILE A 89 17.59 1.60 1.35
C ILE A 89 18.94 1.63 0.65
N GLU A 90 19.70 2.72 0.84
CA GLU A 90 21.02 2.88 0.25
C GLU A 90 22.03 1.88 0.82
N VAL A 91 22.86 1.33 -0.08
CA VAL A 91 24.02 0.51 0.26
C VAL A 91 25.24 1.41 0.52
N ARG A 92 25.80 1.35 1.72
CA ARG A 92 27.00 2.12 2.08
C ARG A 92 28.27 1.38 1.67
N LEU A 93 29.32 2.12 1.33
CA LEU A 93 30.63 1.54 1.01
C LEU A 93 31.21 0.74 2.19
N THR A 94 30.94 1.21 3.41
CA THR A 94 31.37 0.60 4.67
C THR A 94 30.61 -0.68 5.04
N ASP A 95 29.53 -1.01 4.34
CA ASP A 95 28.72 -2.19 4.61
C ASP A 95 29.46 -3.49 4.26
N SER A 96 29.32 -4.49 5.12
CA SER A 96 29.81 -5.85 4.86
C SER A 96 29.04 -6.51 3.72
N VAL A 97 29.59 -7.58 3.13
CA VAL A 97 28.94 -8.34 2.05
C VAL A 97 27.55 -8.85 2.47
N GLU A 98 27.39 -9.22 3.74
CA GLU A 98 26.12 -9.70 4.30
C GLU A 98 25.08 -8.59 4.41
N ILE A 99 25.48 -7.41 4.91
CA ILE A 99 24.61 -6.22 4.97
C ILE A 99 24.16 -5.83 3.55
N LYS A 100 25.09 -5.81 2.58
CA LYS A 100 24.79 -5.51 1.17
C LYS A 100 23.77 -6.49 0.57
N LYS A 101 23.90 -7.80 0.85
CA LYS A 101 22.94 -8.83 0.40
C LYS A 101 21.58 -8.63 1.06
N PHE A 102 21.54 -8.31 2.35
CA PHE A 102 20.28 -8.10 3.07
C PHE A 102 19.53 -6.88 2.54
N ILE A 103 20.23 -5.75 2.35
CA ILE A 103 19.65 -4.53 1.75
C ILE A 103 19.03 -4.82 0.38
N ARG A 104 19.74 -5.50 -0.52
CA ARG A 104 19.21 -5.87 -1.86
C ARG A 104 17.92 -6.69 -1.77
N LYS A 105 17.87 -7.64 -0.83
CA LYS A 105 16.67 -8.47 -0.61
C LYS A 105 15.49 -7.64 -0.11
N VAL A 106 15.73 -6.73 0.82
CA VAL A 106 14.70 -5.82 1.35
C VAL A 106 14.21 -4.89 0.24
N ASN A 107 15.11 -4.22 -0.48
CA ASN A 107 14.73 -3.34 -1.60
C ASN A 107 13.91 -4.08 -2.67
N TYR A 108 14.32 -5.29 -3.07
CA TYR A 108 13.56 -6.11 -4.02
C TYR A 108 12.13 -6.42 -3.53
N GLU A 109 11.97 -6.72 -2.24
CA GLU A 109 10.68 -7.05 -1.66
C GLU A 109 9.75 -5.83 -1.56
N PHE A 110 10.26 -4.66 -1.16
CA PHE A 110 9.44 -3.50 -0.83
C PHE A 110 9.26 -2.50 -1.97
N LEU A 111 10.25 -2.31 -2.84
CA LEU A 111 10.11 -1.43 -4.02
C LEU A 111 9.09 -1.99 -5.02
N GLY A 112 8.89 -3.31 -5.05
CA GLY A 112 7.84 -3.98 -5.84
C GLY A 112 6.52 -4.18 -5.10
N PHE A 113 6.36 -3.64 -3.88
CA PHE A 113 5.17 -3.88 -3.08
C PHE A 113 3.95 -3.23 -3.72
N HIS A 114 2.96 -4.06 -4.04
CA HIS A 114 1.64 -3.61 -4.47
C HIS A 114 0.56 -4.28 -3.62
N CYS A 115 -0.48 -3.51 -3.34
CA CYS A 115 -1.67 -3.98 -2.64
C CYS A 115 -2.91 -3.65 -3.47
N ASN A 116 -3.64 -4.69 -3.88
CA ASN A 116 -4.92 -4.53 -4.55
C ASN A 116 -5.99 -4.30 -3.49
N HIS A 117 -6.28 -3.05 -3.20
CA HIS A 117 -7.45 -2.71 -2.40
C HIS A 117 -8.71 -2.96 -3.22
N LYS A 118 -9.54 -3.91 -2.79
CA LYS A 118 -10.84 -4.15 -3.41
C LYS A 118 -11.78 -3.02 -2.99
N VAL A 119 -11.87 -1.98 -3.82
CA VAL A 119 -12.97 -1.02 -3.72
C VAL A 119 -14.23 -1.81 -4.09
N ILE A 120 -15.16 -1.97 -3.14
CA ILE A 120 -16.46 -2.56 -3.45
C ILE A 120 -17.13 -1.59 -4.41
N ASP A 121 -17.39 -2.07 -5.62
CA ASP A 121 -18.01 -1.29 -6.68
C ASP A 121 -19.52 -1.35 -6.51
N ILE A 122 -20.03 -0.60 -5.52
CA ILE A 122 -21.46 -0.52 -5.18
C ILE A 122 -22.28 -0.14 -6.42
N TYR A 123 -21.68 0.59 -7.36
CA TYR A 123 -22.28 1.00 -8.63
C TYR A 123 -22.54 -0.15 -9.62
N LYS A 124 -21.89 -1.31 -9.44
CA LYS A 124 -22.16 -2.51 -10.26
C LYS A 124 -23.31 -3.36 -9.71
N SER A 125 -23.83 -3.04 -8.53
CA SER A 125 -24.88 -3.82 -7.87
C SER A 125 -26.19 -3.75 -8.66
N GLU A 126 -27.03 -4.77 -8.51
CA GLU A 126 -28.36 -4.82 -9.13
C GLU A 126 -29.29 -3.74 -8.55
N GLU A 127 -29.10 -3.42 -7.26
CA GLU A 127 -29.84 -2.41 -6.54
C GLU A 127 -29.53 -1.01 -7.09
N PHE A 128 -28.25 -0.71 -7.36
CA PHE A 128 -27.86 0.56 -7.98
C PHE A 128 -28.45 0.69 -9.38
N LYS A 129 -28.42 -0.37 -10.19
CA LYS A 129 -29.07 -0.38 -11.51
C LYS A 129 -30.57 -0.16 -11.41
N THR A 130 -31.23 -0.76 -10.41
CA THR A 130 -32.66 -0.57 -10.16
C THR A 130 -32.98 0.89 -9.86
N TYR A 131 -32.18 1.53 -9.01
CA TYR A 131 -32.30 2.95 -8.72
C TYR A 131 -32.03 3.83 -9.96
N ASP A 132 -30.94 3.58 -10.69
CA ASP A 132 -30.59 4.34 -11.91
C ASP A 132 -31.68 4.24 -12.99
N ASN A 133 -32.27 3.06 -13.15
CA ASN A 133 -33.37 2.82 -14.09
C ASN A 133 -34.63 3.62 -13.69
N PHE A 134 -34.95 3.66 -12.39
CA PHE A 134 -36.08 4.45 -11.90
C PHE A 134 -35.89 5.95 -12.12
N VAL A 135 -34.71 6.49 -11.81
CA VAL A 135 -34.39 7.91 -12.09
C VAL A 135 -34.47 8.19 -13.59
N SER A 136 -34.06 7.24 -14.43
CA SER A 136 -34.17 7.36 -15.89
C SER A 136 -35.62 7.39 -16.36
N LEU A 137 -36.50 6.56 -15.78
CA LEU A 137 -37.94 6.57 -16.07
C LEU A 137 -38.59 7.91 -15.72
N VAL A 138 -38.26 8.48 -14.55
CA VAL A 138 -38.76 9.81 -14.15
C VAL A 138 -38.24 10.90 -15.09
N ALA A 139 -36.97 10.82 -15.50
CA ALA A 139 -36.40 11.77 -16.47
C ALA A 139 -37.07 11.68 -17.85
N GLU A 140 -37.44 10.49 -18.30
CA GLU A 140 -38.24 10.29 -19.53
C GLU A 140 -39.64 10.90 -19.40
N CYS A 141 -40.28 10.79 -18.24
CA CYS A 141 -41.58 11.43 -17.97
C CYS A 141 -41.47 12.96 -18.10
N VAL A 142 -40.48 13.56 -17.43
CA VAL A 142 -40.20 15.00 -17.52
C VAL A 142 -39.98 15.44 -18.96
N TRP A 143 -39.18 14.67 -19.72
CA TRP A 143 -38.94 14.97 -21.12
C TRP A 143 -40.23 14.94 -21.95
N GLN A 144 -41.11 13.95 -21.73
CA GLN A 144 -42.39 13.86 -22.42
C GLN A 144 -43.34 15.00 -22.04
N ILE A 145 -43.41 15.37 -20.77
CA ILE A 145 -44.23 16.49 -20.31
C ILE A 145 -43.77 17.77 -21.03
N ARG A 146 -42.46 18.06 -21.03
CA ARG A 146 -41.87 19.20 -21.73
C ARG A 146 -42.14 19.16 -23.25
N ASP A 147 -42.07 17.99 -23.89
CA ASP A 147 -42.38 17.84 -25.32
C ASP A 147 -43.86 18.07 -25.64
N LYS A 148 -44.79 17.58 -24.81
CA LYS A 148 -46.23 17.80 -24.97
C LYS A 148 -46.60 19.27 -24.73
N ASP A 149 -46.06 19.88 -23.68
CA ASP A 149 -46.28 21.28 -23.35
C ASP A 149 -45.80 22.21 -24.48
N ARG A 150 -44.62 21.92 -25.06
CA ARG A 150 -44.09 22.64 -26.22
C ARG A 150 -45.04 22.60 -27.42
N ARG A 151 -45.80 21.52 -27.58
CA ARG A 151 -46.80 21.31 -28.63
C ARG A 151 -48.19 21.84 -28.26
N GLY A 152 -48.35 22.49 -27.10
CA GLY A 152 -49.63 22.98 -26.61
C GLY A 152 -50.60 21.86 -26.24
N LYS A 153 -50.09 20.72 -25.75
CA LYS A 153 -50.89 19.56 -25.33
C LYS A 153 -50.58 19.19 -23.88
N VAL A 154 -51.59 18.68 -23.20
CA VAL A 154 -51.45 18.08 -21.86
C VAL A 154 -50.86 16.67 -21.98
N TRP A 155 -49.96 16.32 -21.07
CA TRP A 155 -49.41 14.97 -20.98
C TRP A 155 -50.40 14.00 -20.32
N ASN A 156 -50.66 12.87 -20.97
CA ASN A 156 -51.68 11.89 -20.54
C ASN A 156 -51.10 10.71 -19.73
N GLN A 157 -50.02 10.93 -18.97
CA GLN A 157 -49.46 9.98 -18.00
C GLN A 157 -49.03 8.59 -18.56
N GLN A 158 -48.73 8.47 -19.87
CA GLN A 158 -48.48 7.17 -20.51
C GLN A 158 -47.31 6.37 -19.92
N ILE A 159 -46.30 7.04 -19.36
CA ILE A 159 -45.07 6.42 -18.81
C ILE A 159 -44.92 6.71 -17.30
N LYS A 160 -45.99 7.16 -16.62
CA LYS A 160 -45.92 7.52 -15.20
C LYS A 160 -45.37 6.35 -14.36
N PRO A 161 -44.40 6.58 -13.45
CA PRO A 161 -43.87 5.52 -12.61
C PRO A 161 -44.97 4.82 -11.83
N ALA A 162 -44.99 3.49 -11.89
CA ALA A 162 -45.99 2.71 -11.17
C ALA A 162 -45.62 2.57 -9.68
N THR A 163 -46.62 2.38 -8.83
CA THR A 163 -46.43 2.18 -7.38
C THR A 163 -45.48 1.00 -7.07
N PHE A 164 -45.50 -0.05 -7.90
CA PHE A 164 -44.58 -1.18 -7.75
C PHE A 164 -43.12 -0.81 -8.03
N GLU A 165 -42.86 0.02 -9.05
CA GLU A 165 -41.50 0.48 -9.37
C GLU A 165 -40.95 1.34 -8.24
N LEU A 166 -41.77 2.24 -7.70
CA LEU A 166 -41.40 3.05 -6.53
C LEU A 166 -41.04 2.17 -5.33
N LYS A 167 -41.87 1.18 -5.00
CA LYS A 167 -41.58 0.23 -3.91
C LYS A 167 -40.29 -0.56 -4.15
N LYS A 168 -40.05 -1.01 -5.38
CA LYS A 168 -38.82 -1.72 -5.75
C LYS A 168 -37.59 -0.83 -5.58
N THR A 169 -37.67 0.43 -6.00
CA THR A 169 -36.60 1.42 -5.85
C THR A 169 -36.30 1.73 -4.38
N ILE A 170 -37.34 1.92 -3.56
CA ILE A 170 -37.18 2.14 -2.11
C ILE A 170 -36.45 0.95 -1.48
N TYR A 171 -36.84 -0.28 -1.81
CA TYR A 171 -36.18 -1.49 -1.30
C TYR A 171 -34.71 -1.58 -1.74
N ALA A 172 -34.42 -1.27 -3.00
CA ALA A 172 -33.06 -1.20 -3.52
C ALA A 172 -32.21 -0.15 -2.79
N LEU A 173 -32.76 1.03 -2.53
CA LEU A 173 -32.09 2.09 -1.77
C LEU A 173 -31.79 1.69 -0.33
N VAL A 174 -32.69 0.96 0.34
CA VAL A 174 -32.44 0.43 1.69
C VAL A 174 -31.30 -0.57 1.69
N ILE A 175 -31.25 -1.49 0.71
CA ILE A 175 -30.13 -2.43 0.58
C ILE A 175 -28.82 -1.69 0.30
N LEU A 176 -28.83 -0.72 -0.62
CA LEU A 176 -27.67 0.12 -0.92
C LEU A 176 -27.17 0.87 0.32
N ALA A 177 -28.07 1.43 1.13
CA ALA A 177 -27.71 2.09 2.38
C ALA A 177 -27.04 1.12 3.36
N GLY A 178 -27.54 -0.12 3.44
CA GLY A 178 -26.91 -1.20 4.20
C GLY A 178 -25.52 -1.56 3.68
N GLN A 179 -25.36 -1.73 2.37
CA GLN A 179 -24.08 -2.02 1.71
C GLN A 179 -23.06 -0.89 1.92
N ILE A 180 -23.48 0.37 1.79
CA ILE A 180 -22.61 1.53 2.05
C ILE A 180 -22.22 1.58 3.53
N SER A 181 -23.15 1.30 4.44
CA SER A 181 -22.86 1.29 5.88
C SER A 181 -21.88 0.16 6.24
N GLU A 182 -22.07 -1.04 5.68
CA GLU A 182 -21.16 -2.16 5.82
C GLU A 182 -19.78 -1.84 5.22
N TYR A 183 -19.75 -1.20 4.06
CA TYR A 183 -18.52 -0.73 3.42
C TYR A 183 -17.79 0.27 4.33
N ASN A 184 -18.47 1.31 4.79
CA ASN A 184 -17.92 2.33 5.68
C ASN A 184 -17.42 1.72 7.00
N ALA A 185 -18.14 0.75 7.58
CA ALA A 185 -17.74 0.06 8.81
C ALA A 185 -16.51 -0.85 8.62
N LYS A 186 -16.36 -1.46 7.43
CA LYS A 186 -15.21 -2.32 7.09
C LYS A 186 -13.99 -1.54 6.61
N MET A 187 -14.17 -0.32 6.12
CA MET A 187 -13.10 0.55 5.66
C MET A 187 -12.28 1.07 6.84
N ASN A 188 -11.25 0.30 7.22
CA ASN A 188 -10.15 0.82 8.01
C ASN A 188 -9.29 1.75 7.15
N SER A 189 -8.84 2.87 7.72
CA SER A 189 -7.88 3.81 7.12
C SER A 189 -6.62 3.15 6.55
N GLN A 190 -6.30 1.95 7.01
CA GLN A 190 -5.07 1.24 6.70
C GLN A 190 -5.37 -0.24 6.45
N CYS A 191 -5.08 -0.72 5.24
CA CYS A 191 -5.15 -2.14 4.90
C CYS A 191 -4.20 -2.97 5.79
N SER A 192 -4.66 -4.12 6.28
CA SER A 192 -3.87 -5.02 7.13
C SER A 192 -2.57 -5.48 6.45
N LYS A 193 -2.62 -5.76 5.14
CA LYS A 193 -1.44 -6.09 4.31
C LYS A 193 -0.46 -4.93 4.24
N CYS A 194 -0.95 -3.71 3.96
CA CYS A 194 -0.13 -2.50 3.93
C CYS A 194 0.51 -2.21 5.30
N LYS A 195 -0.27 -2.29 6.38
CA LYS A 195 0.21 -2.09 7.75
C LYS A 195 1.26 -3.13 8.16
N ALA A 196 1.09 -4.39 7.75
CA ALA A 196 2.08 -5.43 7.96
C ALA A 196 3.36 -5.16 7.16
N ALA A 197 3.25 -4.75 5.90
CA ALA A 197 4.39 -4.39 5.06
C ALA A 197 5.17 -3.22 5.66
N THR A 198 4.50 -2.15 6.09
CA THR A 198 5.14 -1.00 6.76
C THR A 198 5.91 -1.42 8.01
N ARG A 199 5.31 -2.26 8.86
CA ARG A 199 6.01 -2.79 10.05
C ARG A 199 7.23 -3.63 9.68
N LYS A 200 7.12 -4.46 8.65
CA LYS A 200 8.21 -5.32 8.18
C LYS A 200 9.37 -4.50 7.59
N TYR A 201 9.06 -3.48 6.79
CA TYR A 201 10.06 -2.55 6.26
C TYR A 201 10.79 -1.82 7.40
N ASN A 202 10.04 -1.21 8.33
CA ASN A 202 10.62 -0.50 9.48
C ASN A 202 11.50 -1.40 10.35
N TYR A 203 11.12 -2.66 10.55
CA TYR A 203 11.94 -3.64 11.24
C TYR A 203 13.24 -3.92 10.47
N SER A 204 13.15 -4.09 9.15
CA SER A 204 14.30 -4.38 8.29
C SER A 204 15.31 -3.23 8.30
N VAL A 205 14.84 -1.98 8.23
CA VAL A 205 15.68 -0.78 8.34
C VAL A 205 16.43 -0.76 9.68
N LYS A 206 15.72 -0.97 10.80
CA LYS A 206 16.33 -1.02 12.14
C LYS A 206 17.40 -2.11 12.27
N GLU A 207 17.17 -3.29 11.70
CA GLU A 207 18.13 -4.38 11.77
C GLU A 207 19.37 -4.09 10.91
N ILE A 208 19.21 -3.48 9.73
CA ILE A 208 20.33 -3.01 8.91
C ILE A 208 21.19 -2.00 9.68
N GLU A 209 20.57 -1.04 10.37
CA GLU A 209 21.28 -0.06 11.21
C GLU A 209 22.03 -0.72 12.37
N ARG A 210 21.42 -1.71 13.02
CA ARG A 210 22.07 -2.50 14.07
C ARG A 210 23.30 -3.25 13.54
N MET A 211 23.16 -3.98 12.43
CA MET A 211 24.28 -4.71 11.81
C MET A 211 25.43 -3.78 11.41
N ARG A 212 25.12 -2.57 10.93
CA ARG A 212 26.12 -1.54 10.62
C ARG A 212 26.88 -1.10 11.87
N LYS A 213 26.17 -0.92 12.99
CA LYS A 213 26.78 -0.53 14.26
C LYS A 213 27.72 -1.63 14.78
N ASP A 214 27.23 -2.87 14.84
CA ASP A 214 28.02 -4.03 15.30
C ASP A 214 29.29 -4.20 14.46
N HIS A 215 29.19 -4.06 13.13
CA HIS A 215 30.34 -4.10 12.23
C HIS A 215 31.34 -2.96 12.46
N THR A 216 30.85 -1.77 12.79
CA THR A 216 31.70 -0.60 13.10
C THR A 216 32.45 -0.79 14.42
N ASP A 217 31.77 -1.32 15.43
CA ASP A 217 32.37 -1.58 16.75
C ASP A 217 33.42 -2.70 16.66
N LEU A 218 33.15 -3.76 15.90
CA LEU A 218 34.15 -4.80 15.58
C LEU A 218 35.38 -4.22 14.88
N LYS A 219 35.21 -3.33 13.90
CA LYS A 219 36.33 -2.66 13.24
C LYS A 219 37.15 -1.83 14.23
N LYS A 220 36.51 -1.05 15.10
CA LYS A 220 37.20 -0.27 16.13
C LYS A 220 37.97 -1.15 17.11
N GLU A 221 37.45 -2.32 17.48
CA GLU A 221 38.17 -3.26 18.34
C GLU A 221 39.41 -3.86 17.66
N VAL A 222 39.33 -4.13 16.36
CA VAL A 222 40.46 -4.62 15.56
C VAL A 222 41.51 -3.52 15.30
N GLU A 223 41.07 -2.26 15.18
CA GLU A 223 41.91 -1.07 14.95
C GLU A 223 42.55 -0.50 16.21
N LYS A 224 42.26 -1.02 17.42
CA LYS A 224 43.01 -0.62 18.63
C LYS A 224 44.51 -0.90 18.40
N PRO A 225 45.38 0.10 18.58
CA PRO A 225 46.81 -0.06 18.31
C PRO A 225 47.36 -1.23 19.12
N ALA A 226 48.21 -2.03 18.44
CA ALA A 226 48.87 -3.20 18.99
C ALA A 226 49.93 -2.78 20.01
N GLU A 227 49.53 -2.33 21.19
CA GLU A 227 50.47 -1.98 22.26
C GLU A 227 50.87 -3.19 23.11
N ASP A 228 50.33 -4.40 22.87
CA ASP A 228 50.71 -5.62 23.60
C ASP A 228 50.67 -6.93 22.77
N LYS A 229 50.89 -6.88 21.45
CA LYS A 229 51.06 -8.10 20.65
C LYS A 229 52.54 -8.50 20.64
N MET A 230 52.94 -9.41 21.53
CA MET A 230 54.23 -10.09 21.42
C MET A 230 54.34 -10.72 20.02
N ASP A 231 55.47 -10.49 19.35
CA ASP A 231 55.75 -11.01 18.01
C ASP A 231 55.47 -12.53 17.93
N MET A 232 54.82 -12.97 16.86
CA MET A 232 54.32 -14.35 16.70
C MET A 232 55.47 -15.35 16.82
N LEU A 233 56.66 -14.99 16.32
CA LEU A 233 57.88 -15.78 16.48
C LEU A 233 58.28 -15.92 17.96
N THR A 234 58.26 -14.82 18.71
CA THR A 234 58.56 -14.81 20.15
C THR A 234 57.55 -15.65 20.93
N PHE A 235 56.27 -15.60 20.57
CA PHE A 235 55.23 -16.44 21.16
C PHE A 235 55.47 -17.94 20.92
N LEU A 236 55.78 -18.34 19.68
CA LEU A 236 56.02 -19.74 19.33
C LEU A 236 57.25 -20.30 20.05
N ASN A 237 58.37 -19.56 20.04
CA ASN A 237 59.60 -19.99 20.70
C ASN A 237 59.45 -20.14 22.22
N LYS A 238 58.67 -19.27 22.86
CA LYS A 238 58.38 -19.37 24.30
C LYS A 238 57.49 -20.57 24.65
N ASN A 239 56.47 -20.84 23.83
CA ASN A 239 55.48 -21.87 24.14
C ASN A 239 55.83 -23.28 23.62
N TYR A 240 56.75 -23.36 22.66
CA TYR A 240 57.19 -24.58 21.98
C TYR A 240 58.71 -24.55 21.76
N PRO A 241 59.54 -24.49 22.82
CA PRO A 241 60.98 -24.27 22.67
C PRO A 241 61.68 -25.39 21.89
N THR A 242 61.32 -26.65 22.17
CA THR A 242 61.97 -27.86 21.64
C THR A 242 61.05 -28.71 20.74
N ALA A 243 59.79 -28.31 20.54
CA ALA A 243 58.85 -29.08 19.73
C ALA A 243 59.04 -28.79 18.24
N ASN A 244 59.28 -29.83 17.46
CA ASN A 244 59.44 -29.74 16.00
C ASN A 244 58.12 -29.92 15.24
N ASP A 245 57.09 -30.44 15.91
CA ASP A 245 55.74 -30.67 15.36
C ASP A 245 54.70 -30.48 16.49
N PHE A 246 53.68 -29.66 16.26
CA PHE A 246 52.58 -29.41 17.19
C PHE A 246 51.31 -28.98 16.45
N LEU A 247 50.14 -29.13 17.07
CA LEU A 247 48.86 -28.84 16.42
C LEU A 247 48.57 -27.33 16.37
N LEU A 248 48.07 -26.86 15.23
CA LEU A 248 47.64 -25.47 15.06
C LEU A 248 46.43 -25.12 15.95
N SER A 249 45.59 -26.11 16.29
CA SER A 249 44.52 -25.96 17.28
C SER A 249 45.07 -25.60 18.67
N ASP A 250 46.22 -26.18 19.04
CA ASP A 250 46.84 -25.94 20.34
C ASP A 250 47.48 -24.54 20.38
N VAL A 251 48.08 -24.11 19.27
CA VAL A 251 48.58 -22.73 19.12
C VAL A 251 47.44 -21.74 19.29
N LYS A 252 46.30 -21.97 18.61
CA LYS A 252 45.11 -21.12 18.72
C LYS A 252 44.58 -21.06 20.15
N LYS A 253 44.57 -22.20 20.86
CA LYS A 253 44.13 -22.27 22.25
C LYS A 253 45.07 -21.47 23.17
N LYS A 254 46.38 -21.71 23.10
CA LYS A 254 47.38 -20.99 23.92
C LYS A 254 47.43 -19.50 23.61
N TYR A 255 47.22 -19.10 22.35
CA TYR A 255 47.20 -17.70 21.95
C TYR A 255 45.99 -16.97 22.58
N LYS A 256 44.82 -17.62 22.58
CA LYS A 256 43.64 -17.12 23.28
C LYS A 256 43.87 -17.03 24.80
N GLU A 257 44.49 -18.03 25.41
CA GLU A 257 44.80 -18.02 26.85
C GLU A 257 45.79 -16.92 27.22
N THR A 258 46.76 -16.63 26.35
CA THR A 258 47.83 -15.66 26.64
C THR A 258 47.39 -14.21 26.41
N PHE A 259 46.61 -13.95 25.35
CA PHE A 259 46.25 -12.58 24.95
C PHE A 259 44.76 -12.27 25.06
N GLY A 260 43.91 -13.23 25.43
CA GLY A 260 42.45 -13.07 25.42
C GLY A 260 41.82 -12.94 24.04
N ILE A 261 42.63 -12.97 22.96
CA ILE A 261 42.20 -12.74 21.58
C ILE A 261 41.98 -14.06 20.86
N VAL A 262 40.80 -14.22 20.25
CA VAL A 262 40.53 -15.35 19.35
C VAL A 262 40.95 -14.99 17.92
N LYS A 263 42.03 -15.59 17.42
CA LYS A 263 42.41 -15.46 16.01
C LYS A 263 41.64 -16.42 15.11
N ILE A 264 41.22 -15.92 13.95
CA ILE A 264 40.66 -16.75 12.87
C ILE A 264 41.78 -17.65 12.35
N PHE A 265 41.41 -18.85 11.92
CA PHE A 265 42.34 -19.90 11.51
C PHE A 265 43.31 -19.45 10.40
N ASP A 266 42.78 -18.78 9.37
CA ASP A 266 43.57 -18.32 8.23
C ASP A 266 44.60 -17.25 8.62
N ILE A 267 44.19 -16.29 9.46
CA ILE A 267 45.08 -15.24 9.97
C ILE A 267 46.21 -15.84 10.80
N LEU A 268 45.88 -16.78 11.70
CA LEU A 268 46.89 -17.44 12.54
C LEU A 268 47.89 -18.23 11.69
N ARG A 269 47.42 -18.87 10.61
CA ARG A 269 48.28 -19.58 9.68
C ARG A 269 49.23 -18.63 8.95
N GLU A 270 48.71 -17.53 8.40
CA GLU A 270 49.51 -16.53 7.69
C GLU A 270 50.61 -15.94 8.58
N GLU A 271 50.29 -15.61 9.83
CA GLU A 271 51.27 -15.07 10.77
C GLU A 271 52.37 -16.08 11.16
N ILE A 272 52.02 -17.36 11.29
CA ILE A 272 53.00 -18.42 11.57
C ILE A 272 53.93 -18.64 10.37
N GLU A 273 53.37 -18.73 9.16
CA GLU A 273 54.17 -18.90 7.94
C GLU A 273 55.03 -17.65 7.63
N ALA A 274 54.56 -16.44 8.01
CA ALA A 274 55.33 -15.20 7.89
C ALA A 274 56.61 -15.19 8.74
N THR A 275 56.70 -16.00 9.79
CA THR A 275 57.95 -16.14 10.58
C THR A 275 59.09 -16.80 9.81
N LYS A 276 58.80 -17.47 8.69
CA LYS A 276 59.75 -18.24 7.85
C LYS A 276 60.50 -19.37 8.56
N LEU A 277 60.23 -19.61 9.84
CA LEU A 277 60.84 -20.67 10.66
C LEU A 277 59.88 -21.83 10.93
N PHE A 278 58.59 -21.63 10.64
CA PHE A 278 57.55 -22.62 10.83
C PHE A 278 56.70 -22.72 9.57
N LYS A 279 56.17 -23.92 9.31
CA LYS A 279 55.29 -24.22 8.18
C LYS A 279 54.07 -24.97 8.68
N VAL A 280 52.89 -24.54 8.23
CA VAL A 280 51.64 -25.23 8.52
C VAL A 280 51.36 -26.26 7.42
N MET A 281 51.16 -27.52 7.80
CA MET A 281 50.80 -28.62 6.91
C MET A 281 49.47 -29.23 7.32
N ASN A 282 48.73 -29.75 6.35
CA ASN A 282 47.47 -30.45 6.57
C ASN A 282 47.66 -31.94 6.29
N HIS A 283 47.25 -32.78 7.23
CA HIS A 283 47.12 -34.22 7.06
C HIS A 283 45.74 -34.66 7.55
N HIS A 284 44.89 -35.18 6.65
CA HIS A 284 43.52 -35.63 6.96
C HIS A 284 42.68 -34.62 7.79
N ASN A 285 42.67 -33.34 7.40
CA ASN A 285 41.99 -32.23 8.08
C ASN A 285 42.53 -31.90 9.49
N ILE A 286 43.72 -32.40 9.82
CA ILE A 286 44.47 -32.04 11.02
C ILE A 286 45.64 -31.16 10.60
N TYR A 287 45.72 -29.98 11.19
CA TYR A 287 46.73 -28.98 10.85
C TYR A 287 47.88 -29.00 11.84
N HIS A 288 49.07 -29.29 11.32
CA HIS A 288 50.32 -29.38 12.04
C HIS A 288 51.19 -28.17 11.73
N VAL A 289 51.82 -27.60 12.75
CA VAL A 289 52.85 -26.59 12.63
C VAL A 289 54.19 -27.28 12.83
N LYS A 290 55.02 -27.29 11.78
CA LYS A 290 56.36 -27.86 11.81
C LYS A 290 57.41 -26.78 11.80
N ARG A 291 58.45 -26.95 12.60
CA ARG A 291 59.66 -26.12 12.52
C ARG A 291 60.47 -26.54 11.28
N LEU A 292 60.94 -25.55 10.52
CA LEU A 292 61.78 -25.72 9.33
C LEU A 292 63.25 -25.93 9.69
#